data_AF-A0A7D5MMS7-F1
#
_entry.id   AF-A0A7D5MMS7-F1
#
_cell.length_a   1.000
_cell.length_b   1.000
_cell.length_c   1.000
_cell.angle_alpha   90.00
_cell.angle_beta   90.00
_cell.angle_gamma   90.00
#
_symmetry.space_group_name_H-M   'P 1'
#
loop_
_entity.id
_entity.type
_entity.pdbx_description
1 polymer ?
#
loop_
_entity_poly.entity_id
_entity_poly.type
_entity_poly.pdbx_seq_one_letter_code
_entity_poly.pdbx_strand_id
1 'polypeptide(L)'
;MNKLVTYLESKEVVFHGALILILLYVPHAGHLFKQLEHLDMTFFGFSFLNWIYGIALAGVIEFIILVFIINGYRTTGKFYAVVSFFINAFYYDHWFLALQEPTMLNIKLATISFLICFCHSLAVWQLSELFYKRLKADKEKVVEYWCPECEAGPFPNKRSMEGHISKAHKYYKRILENDKNSKTHLNGISF
;
A
#
# COMPACT_ATOMS: atom_id res chain seq x y z
N MET A 1 -16.79 22.32 -9.00
CA MET A 1 -16.63 20.85 -9.10
C MET A 1 -17.45 20.22 -7.99
N ASN A 2 -18.30 19.24 -8.29
CA ASN A 2 -19.28 18.70 -7.33
C ASN A 2 -18.56 18.00 -6.16
N LYS A 3 -18.95 18.25 -4.90
CA LYS A 3 -18.26 17.72 -3.68
C LYS A 3 -18.07 16.20 -3.74
N LEU A 4 -19.00 15.50 -4.36
CA LEU A 4 -18.96 14.05 -4.58
C LEU A 4 -17.80 13.61 -5.48
N VAL A 5 -17.53 14.35 -6.57
CA VAL A 5 -16.42 14.05 -7.48
C VAL A 5 -15.09 14.24 -6.76
N THR A 6 -14.95 15.34 -6.00
CA THR A 6 -13.76 15.59 -5.18
C THR A 6 -13.53 14.49 -4.14
N TYR A 7 -14.59 13.98 -3.52
CA TYR A 7 -14.49 12.84 -2.60
C TYR A 7 -14.06 11.55 -3.32
N LEU A 8 -14.65 11.21 -4.47
CA LEU A 8 -14.26 10.02 -5.25
C LEU A 8 -12.79 10.08 -5.74
N GLU A 9 -12.25 11.28 -5.93
CA GLU A 9 -10.85 11.51 -6.27
C GLU A 9 -9.90 11.52 -5.05
N SER A 10 -10.43 11.56 -3.84
CA SER A 10 -9.65 11.69 -2.58
C SER A 10 -9.08 10.37 -2.06
N LYS A 11 -7.94 10.42 -1.36
CA LYS A 11 -7.38 9.21 -0.70
C LYS A 11 -8.36 8.54 0.28
N GLU A 12 -9.27 9.33 0.87
CA GLU A 12 -10.26 8.87 1.83
C GLU A 12 -11.17 7.80 1.22
N VAL A 13 -11.64 7.96 -0.02
CA VAL A 13 -12.52 6.94 -0.63
C VAL A 13 -11.79 5.61 -0.86
N VAL A 14 -10.49 5.65 -1.16
CA VAL A 14 -9.68 4.43 -1.36
C VAL A 14 -9.48 3.73 -0.02
N PHE A 15 -9.24 4.49 1.05
CA PHE A 15 -9.18 3.96 2.41
C PHE A 15 -10.51 3.38 2.86
N HIS A 16 -11.63 4.11 2.71
CA HIS A 16 -12.97 3.60 3.04
C HIS A 16 -13.33 2.37 2.21
N GLY A 17 -12.99 2.36 0.92
CA GLY A 17 -13.18 1.20 0.05
C GLY A 17 -12.41 -0.02 0.52
N ALA A 18 -11.14 0.15 0.92
CA ALA A 18 -10.34 -0.92 1.50
C ALA A 18 -10.91 -1.41 2.84
N LEU A 19 -11.38 -0.50 3.69
CA LEU A 19 -11.97 -0.84 4.99
C LEU A 19 -13.29 -1.61 4.83
N ILE A 20 -14.16 -1.19 3.91
CA ILE A 20 -15.40 -1.92 3.58
C ILE A 20 -15.08 -3.31 3.02
N LEU A 21 -14.09 -3.40 2.13
CA LEU A 21 -13.66 -4.67 1.56
C LEU A 21 -13.22 -5.64 2.67
N ILE A 22 -12.40 -5.17 3.61
CA ILE A 22 -11.94 -5.95 4.77
C ILE A 22 -13.11 -6.39 5.65
N LEU A 23 -14.00 -5.46 6.03
CA LEU A 23 -15.14 -5.77 6.90
C LEU A 23 -16.05 -6.85 6.31
N LEU A 24 -16.26 -6.82 5.00
CA LEU A 24 -17.07 -7.81 4.30
C LEU A 24 -16.32 -9.13 4.06
N TYR A 25 -15.00 -9.08 3.94
CA TYR A 25 -14.17 -10.24 3.60
C TYR A 25 -13.69 -11.03 4.82
N VAL A 26 -13.53 -10.40 5.98
CA VAL A 26 -13.11 -11.08 7.22
C VAL A 26 -14.01 -12.26 7.60
N PRO A 27 -15.35 -12.19 7.52
CA PRO A 27 -16.20 -13.36 7.77
C PRO A 27 -15.94 -14.51 6.78
N HIS A 28 -15.67 -14.18 5.52
CA HIS A 28 -15.38 -15.15 4.46
C HIS A 28 -14.02 -15.84 4.68
N ALA A 29 -12.97 -15.06 4.94
CA ALA A 29 -11.66 -15.58 5.29
C ALA A 29 -11.67 -16.32 6.65
N GLY A 30 -12.51 -15.92 7.60
CA GLY A 30 -12.67 -16.62 8.87
C GLY A 30 -13.27 -18.02 8.70
N HIS A 31 -14.23 -18.17 7.79
CA HIS A 31 -14.76 -19.48 7.41
C HIS A 31 -13.69 -20.33 6.71
N LEU A 32 -12.88 -19.72 5.83
CA LEU A 32 -11.72 -20.33 5.19
C LEU A 32 -10.76 -20.95 6.21
N PHE A 33 -10.29 -20.17 7.18
CA PHE A 33 -9.35 -20.64 8.20
C PHE A 33 -9.93 -21.74 9.08
N LYS A 34 -11.22 -21.63 9.44
CA LYS A 34 -11.89 -22.67 10.23
C LYS A 34 -11.83 -24.05 9.57
N GLN A 35 -11.91 -24.13 8.25
CA GLN A 35 -11.86 -25.43 7.55
C GLN A 35 -10.43 -25.93 7.31
N LEU A 36 -9.47 -25.02 7.15
CA LEU A 36 -8.06 -25.39 6.93
C LEU A 36 -7.36 -25.81 8.22
N GLU A 37 -7.76 -25.24 9.36
CA GLU A 37 -7.12 -25.54 10.63
C GLU A 37 -7.55 -26.89 11.22
N HIS A 38 -6.56 -27.63 11.69
CA HIS A 38 -6.75 -28.93 12.34
C HIS A 38 -6.91 -28.78 13.86
N LEU A 39 -6.98 -27.54 14.35
CA LEU A 39 -7.02 -27.18 15.75
C LEU A 39 -8.49 -27.12 16.20
N ASP A 40 -8.96 -28.21 16.80
CA ASP A 40 -10.34 -28.28 17.29
C ASP A 40 -10.43 -27.76 18.73
N MET A 41 -10.92 -26.53 18.89
CA MET A 41 -11.23 -25.91 20.18
C MET A 41 -12.72 -26.05 20.54
N THR A 42 -13.38 -27.11 20.07
CA THR A 42 -14.76 -27.42 20.45
C THR A 42 -14.84 -27.75 21.94
N PHE A 43 -15.66 -27.01 22.68
CA PHE A 43 -15.88 -27.22 24.11
C PHE A 43 -17.37 -27.46 24.36
N PHE A 44 -17.73 -28.59 24.98
CA PHE A 44 -19.12 -29.02 25.20
C PHE A 44 -20.00 -29.01 23.92
N GLY A 45 -19.42 -29.35 22.77
CA GLY A 45 -20.14 -29.37 21.48
C GLY A 45 -20.29 -28.00 20.80
N PHE A 46 -19.83 -26.91 21.43
CA PHE A 46 -19.84 -25.58 20.83
C PHE A 46 -18.55 -25.29 20.08
N SER A 47 -18.65 -25.04 18.78
CA SER A 47 -17.52 -24.66 17.90
C SER A 47 -17.33 -23.13 17.78
N PHE A 48 -17.90 -22.35 18.70
CA PHE A 48 -17.81 -20.89 18.67
C PHE A 48 -16.37 -20.39 18.80
N LEU A 49 -15.53 -21.06 19.59
CA LEU A 49 -14.12 -20.71 19.74
C LEU A 49 -13.34 -20.87 18.43
N ASN A 50 -13.62 -21.91 17.64
CA ASN A 50 -13.03 -22.10 16.31
C ASN A 50 -13.39 -20.94 15.37
N TRP A 51 -14.63 -20.46 15.45
CA TRP A 51 -15.08 -19.29 14.68
C TRP A 51 -14.42 -17.99 15.12
N ILE A 52 -14.34 -17.73 16.43
CA ILE A 52 -13.66 -16.53 16.94
C ILE A 52 -12.21 -16.53 16.47
N TYR A 53 -11.53 -17.66 16.61
CA TYR A 53 -10.13 -17.77 16.23
C TYR A 53 -9.95 -17.55 14.72
N GLY A 54 -10.74 -18.23 13.87
CA GLY A 54 -10.65 -18.06 12.41
C GLY A 54 -10.92 -16.62 11.97
N ILE A 55 -11.95 -15.97 12.55
CA ILE A 55 -12.27 -14.56 12.29
C ILE A 55 -11.15 -13.64 12.80
N ALA A 56 -10.57 -13.92 13.96
CA ALA A 56 -9.47 -13.13 14.52
C ALA A 56 -8.21 -13.22 13.65
N LEU A 57 -7.85 -14.43 13.20
CA LEU A 57 -6.72 -14.65 12.29
C LEU A 57 -6.93 -13.93 10.95
N ALA A 58 -8.13 -14.04 10.38
CA ALA A 58 -8.52 -13.29 9.19
C ALA A 58 -8.44 -11.77 9.41
N GLY A 59 -8.95 -11.28 10.54
CA GLY A 59 -8.90 -9.86 10.89
C GLY A 59 -7.47 -9.34 10.97
N VAL A 60 -6.54 -10.09 11.58
CA VAL A 60 -5.13 -9.71 11.67
C VAL A 60 -4.47 -9.67 10.30
N ILE A 61 -4.66 -10.70 9.47
CA ILE A 61 -4.10 -10.74 8.12
C ILE A 61 -4.63 -9.57 7.29
N GLU A 62 -5.95 -9.36 7.31
CA GLU A 62 -6.58 -8.28 6.54
C GLU A 62 -6.15 -6.88 7.01
N PHE A 63 -5.96 -6.70 8.31
CA PHE A 63 -5.42 -5.46 8.87
C PHE A 63 -3.97 -5.20 8.42
N ILE A 64 -3.13 -6.23 8.35
CA ILE A 64 -1.74 -6.09 7.86
C ILE A 64 -1.73 -5.64 6.39
N ILE A 65 -2.63 -6.15 5.54
CA ILE A 65 -2.77 -5.67 4.16
C ILE A 65 -3.15 -4.20 4.13
N LEU A 66 -4.10 -3.79 4.97
CA LEU A 66 -4.52 -2.40 5.07
C LEU A 66 -3.32 -1.49 5.39
N VAL A 67 -2.48 -1.91 6.33
CA VAL A 67 -1.23 -1.21 6.67
C VAL A 67 -0.31 -1.12 5.45
N PHE A 68 -0.15 -2.20 4.67
CA PHE A 68 0.67 -2.15 3.44
C PHE A 68 0.09 -1.24 2.36
N ILE A 69 -1.23 -1.23 2.17
CA ILE A 69 -1.91 -0.34 1.23
C ILE A 69 -1.72 1.11 1.66
N ILE A 70 -1.96 1.44 2.94
CA ILE A 70 -1.86 2.79 3.49
C ILE A 70 -0.43 3.32 3.44
N ASN A 71 0.58 2.48 3.66
CA ASN A 71 1.97 2.90 3.55
C ASN A 71 2.45 3.00 2.09
N GLY A 72 1.62 2.63 1.12
CA GLY A 72 1.95 2.72 -0.30
C GLY A 72 2.93 1.62 -0.77
N TYR A 73 2.97 0.46 -0.10
CA TYR A 73 3.79 -0.66 -0.54
C TYR A 73 3.14 -1.40 -1.73
N ARG A 74 3.30 -0.84 -2.93
CA ARG A 74 2.69 -1.36 -4.17
C ARG A 74 3.06 -2.82 -4.45
N THR A 75 4.32 -3.20 -4.30
CA THR A 75 4.80 -4.55 -4.61
C THR A 75 4.22 -5.58 -3.65
N THR A 76 4.23 -5.28 -2.35
CA THR A 76 3.68 -6.15 -1.30
C THR A 76 2.16 -6.36 -1.49
N GLY A 77 1.41 -5.29 -1.79
CA GLY A 77 -0.03 -5.41 -2.06
C GLY A 77 -0.34 -6.27 -3.29
N LYS A 78 0.48 -6.18 -4.35
CA LYS A 78 0.35 -7.05 -5.54
C LYS A 78 0.65 -8.51 -5.23
N PHE A 79 1.75 -8.74 -4.52
CA PHE A 79 2.14 -10.09 -4.12
C PHE A 79 1.04 -10.74 -3.27
N TYR A 80 0.49 -10.00 -2.29
CA TYR A 80 -0.63 -10.46 -1.51
C TYR A 80 -1.85 -10.81 -2.37
N ALA A 81 -2.25 -9.94 -3.30
CA ALA A 81 -3.39 -10.21 -4.18
C ALA A 81 -3.22 -11.51 -4.98
N VAL A 82 -2.02 -11.78 -5.50
CA VAL A 82 -1.72 -13.02 -6.24
C VAL A 82 -1.79 -14.24 -5.32
N VAL A 83 -1.14 -14.17 -4.16
CA VAL A 83 -1.12 -15.30 -3.21
C VAL A 83 -2.54 -15.58 -2.69
N SER A 84 -3.28 -14.54 -2.30
CA SER A 84 -4.67 -14.65 -1.86
C SER A 84 -5.56 -15.26 -2.93
N PHE A 85 -5.40 -14.87 -4.19
CA PHE A 85 -6.13 -15.49 -5.30
C PHE A 85 -5.94 -17.01 -5.34
N PHE A 86 -4.69 -17.49 -5.29
CA PHE A 86 -4.39 -18.92 -5.36
C PHE A 86 -4.86 -19.67 -4.11
N ILE A 87 -4.64 -19.12 -2.91
CA ILE A 87 -5.11 -19.75 -1.66
C ILE A 87 -6.63 -19.93 -1.71
N ASN A 88 -7.37 -18.89 -2.09
CA ASN A 88 -8.83 -18.99 -2.21
C ASN A 88 -9.24 -19.96 -3.33
N ALA A 89 -8.61 -19.89 -4.50
CA ALA A 89 -8.94 -20.76 -5.63
C ALA A 89 -8.71 -22.24 -5.31
N PHE A 90 -7.60 -22.59 -4.63
CA PHE A 90 -7.31 -23.98 -4.25
C PHE A 90 -8.12 -24.46 -3.06
N TYR A 91 -8.58 -23.56 -2.20
CA TYR A 91 -9.39 -23.94 -1.07
C TYR A 91 -10.81 -24.36 -1.46
N TYR A 92 -11.43 -23.67 -2.43
CA TYR A 92 -12.78 -24.02 -2.81
C TYR A 92 -12.82 -25.36 -3.53
N ASP A 93 -13.36 -26.37 -2.85
CA ASP A 93 -13.59 -27.72 -3.38
C ASP A 93 -14.37 -27.72 -4.70
N HIS A 94 -15.07 -26.64 -5.03
CA HIS A 94 -15.78 -26.47 -6.31
C HIS A 94 -14.93 -26.80 -7.53
N TRP A 95 -13.62 -26.52 -7.51
CA TRP A 95 -12.72 -26.90 -8.61
C TRP A 95 -12.49 -28.39 -8.69
N PHE A 96 -12.21 -29.02 -7.55
CA PHE A 96 -11.99 -30.46 -7.48
C PHE A 96 -13.28 -31.23 -7.80
N LEU A 97 -14.41 -30.79 -7.28
CA LEU A 97 -15.73 -31.34 -7.57
C LEU A 97 -16.10 -31.20 -9.05
N ALA A 98 -15.81 -30.05 -9.68
CA ALA A 98 -16.05 -29.87 -11.11
C ALA A 98 -15.12 -30.73 -11.99
N LEU A 99 -13.90 -31.00 -11.54
CA LEU A 99 -12.95 -31.89 -12.23
C LEU A 99 -13.32 -33.37 -12.11
N GLN A 100 -13.77 -33.80 -10.93
CA GLN A 100 -14.18 -35.18 -10.67
C GLN A 100 -15.55 -35.49 -11.28
N GLU A 101 -16.52 -34.58 -11.13
CA GLU A 101 -17.89 -34.72 -11.60
C GLU A 101 -18.34 -33.47 -12.38
N PRO A 102 -18.06 -33.41 -13.70
CA PRO A 102 -18.31 -32.23 -14.53
C PRO A 102 -19.81 -32.09 -14.89
N THR A 103 -20.66 -31.93 -13.89
CA THR A 103 -22.06 -31.53 -14.09
C THR A 103 -22.15 -30.04 -14.40
N MET A 104 -23.19 -29.63 -15.13
CA MET A 104 -23.44 -28.21 -15.42
C MET A 104 -23.53 -27.35 -14.15
N LEU A 105 -24.03 -27.93 -13.05
CA LEU A 105 -24.11 -27.25 -11.75
C LEU A 105 -22.72 -27.05 -11.14
N ASN A 106 -21.88 -28.09 -11.12
CA ASN A 106 -20.53 -28.02 -10.53
C ASN A 106 -19.63 -27.06 -11.29
N ILE A 107 -19.68 -27.08 -12.63
CA ILE A 107 -18.94 -26.15 -13.49
C ILE A 107 -19.38 -24.71 -13.22
N LYS A 108 -20.69 -24.47 -13.08
CA LYS A 108 -21.23 -23.14 -12.77
C LYS A 108 -20.74 -22.65 -11.40
N LEU A 109 -20.78 -23.49 -10.37
CA LEU A 109 -20.30 -23.14 -9.03
C LEU A 109 -18.80 -22.86 -9.01
N ALA A 110 -17.99 -23.68 -9.67
CA ALA A 110 -16.54 -23.46 -9.82
C ALA A 110 -16.25 -22.12 -10.51
N THR A 111 -16.98 -21.82 -11.59
CA THR A 111 -16.82 -20.57 -12.34
C THR A 111 -17.20 -19.35 -11.50
N ILE A 112 -18.32 -19.41 -10.76
CA ILE A 112 -18.73 -18.31 -9.87
C ILE A 112 -17.69 -18.11 -8.77
N SER A 113 -17.22 -19.19 -8.15
CA SER A 113 -16.18 -19.14 -7.12
C SER A 113 -14.88 -18.52 -7.66
N PHE A 114 -14.45 -18.91 -8.86
CA PHE A 114 -13.31 -18.29 -9.55
C PHE A 114 -13.45 -16.77 -9.65
N LEU A 115 -14.59 -16.34 -10.19
CA LEU A 115 -14.83 -14.93 -10.50
C LEU A 115 -14.86 -14.10 -9.22
N ILE A 116 -15.44 -14.62 -8.14
CA ILE A 116 -15.44 -13.95 -6.83
C ILE A 116 -14.00 -13.79 -6.31
N CYS A 117 -13.22 -14.88 -6.31
CA CYS A 117 -11.82 -14.85 -5.85
C CYS A 117 -10.98 -13.89 -6.70
N PHE A 118 -11.20 -13.90 -8.01
CA PHE A 118 -10.53 -13.03 -8.97
C PHE A 118 -10.89 -11.56 -8.75
N CYS A 119 -12.17 -11.23 -8.63
CA CYS A 119 -12.65 -9.88 -8.37
C CYS A 119 -12.12 -9.34 -7.04
N HIS A 120 -12.11 -10.15 -5.98
CA HIS A 120 -11.54 -9.76 -4.69
C HIS A 120 -10.04 -9.42 -4.82
N SER A 121 -9.27 -10.33 -5.44
CA SER A 121 -7.83 -10.16 -5.63
C SER A 121 -7.50 -8.94 -6.52
N LEU A 122 -8.27 -8.73 -7.58
CA LEU A 122 -8.18 -7.54 -8.41
C LEU A 122 -8.51 -6.26 -7.63
N ALA A 123 -9.53 -6.27 -6.76
CA ALA A 123 -9.88 -5.11 -5.95
C ALA A 123 -8.72 -4.72 -5.03
N VAL A 124 -8.13 -5.68 -4.31
CA VAL A 124 -6.95 -5.45 -3.46
C VAL A 124 -5.78 -4.88 -4.27
N TRP A 125 -5.49 -5.46 -5.43
CA TRP A 125 -4.44 -4.98 -6.32
C TRP A 125 -4.70 -3.53 -6.76
N GLN A 126 -5.90 -3.24 -7.25
CA GLN A 126 -6.26 -1.91 -7.77
C GLN A 126 -6.25 -0.86 -6.67
N LEU A 127 -6.77 -1.18 -5.48
CA LEU A 127 -6.74 -0.29 -4.32
C LEU A 127 -5.29 0.01 -3.89
N SER A 128 -4.42 -1.00 -3.85
CA SER A 128 -2.98 -0.81 -3.59
C SER A 128 -2.33 0.14 -4.59
N GLU A 129 -2.63 -0.03 -5.89
CA GLU A 129 -2.05 0.79 -6.95
C GLU A 129 -2.61 2.23 -6.96
N LEU A 130 -3.92 2.40 -6.74
CA LEU A 130 -4.58 3.70 -6.63
C LEU A 130 -4.07 4.46 -5.41
N PHE A 131 -3.97 3.80 -4.26
CA PHE A 131 -3.48 4.45 -3.04
C PHE A 131 -2.04 4.90 -3.21
N TYR A 132 -1.16 4.04 -3.75
CA TYR A 132 0.22 4.40 -4.07
C TYR A 132 0.32 5.62 -4.99
N LYS A 133 -0.45 5.65 -6.09
CA LYS A 133 -0.48 6.78 -7.03
C LYS A 133 -0.92 8.07 -6.33
N ARG A 134 -1.96 8.01 -5.50
CA ARG A 134 -2.44 9.19 -4.74
C ARG A 134 -1.43 9.63 -3.69
N LEU A 135 -0.75 8.69 -3.01
CA LEU A 135 0.33 8.98 -2.06
C LEU A 135 1.48 9.71 -2.74
N LYS A 136 1.92 9.23 -3.90
CA LYS A 136 2.99 9.84 -4.69
C LYS A 136 2.58 11.23 -5.20
N ALA A 137 1.37 11.37 -5.74
CA ALA A 137 0.86 12.66 -6.23
C ALA A 137 0.81 13.73 -5.13
N ASP A 138 0.45 13.36 -3.90
CA ASP A 138 0.46 14.31 -2.78
C ASP A 138 1.88 14.64 -2.32
N LYS A 139 2.80 13.68 -2.28
CA LYS A 139 4.23 13.97 -2.05
C LYS A 139 4.83 14.88 -3.12
N GLU A 140 4.41 14.72 -4.38
CA GLU A 140 4.84 15.57 -5.50
C GLU A 140 4.19 16.96 -5.46
N LYS A 141 3.00 17.12 -4.87
CA LYS A 141 2.39 18.43 -4.60
C LYS A 141 3.06 19.16 -3.45
N VAL A 142 3.47 18.42 -2.42
CA VAL A 142 4.26 18.93 -1.29
C VAL A 142 5.76 18.83 -1.65
N VAL A 143 6.19 19.55 -2.69
CA VAL A 143 7.64 19.76 -2.89
C VAL A 143 8.11 20.69 -1.77
N GLU A 144 8.61 20.10 -0.70
CA GLU A 144 9.26 20.86 0.36
C GLU A 144 10.60 21.36 -0.16
N TYR A 145 10.71 22.67 -0.35
CA TYR A 145 11.97 23.27 -0.75
C TYR A 145 12.79 23.53 0.50
N TRP A 146 13.89 22.82 0.68
CA TRP A 146 14.83 23.00 1.76
C TRP A 146 16.12 23.60 1.23
N CYS A 147 16.75 24.49 2.00
CA CYS A 147 18.06 25.00 1.64
C CYS A 147 19.11 23.88 1.82
N PRO A 148 19.86 23.48 0.78
CA PRO A 148 20.85 22.40 0.89
C PRO A 148 22.11 22.82 1.68
N GLU A 149 22.31 24.12 1.91
CA GLU A 149 23.51 24.64 2.56
C GLU A 149 23.36 24.79 4.08
N CYS A 150 22.15 25.05 4.58
CA CYS A 150 21.91 25.25 6.01
C CYS A 150 20.70 24.47 6.56
N GLU A 151 20.08 23.63 5.73
CA GLU A 151 18.85 22.89 6.08
C GLU A 151 17.70 23.79 6.56
N ALA A 152 17.72 25.08 6.24
CA ALA A 152 16.59 25.99 6.51
C ALA A 152 15.40 25.64 5.61
N GLY A 153 14.20 25.60 6.17
CA GLY A 153 12.97 25.27 5.46
C GLY A 153 11.85 24.79 6.41
N PRO A 154 10.74 24.29 5.85
CA PRO A 154 10.44 24.20 4.42
C PRO A 154 10.01 25.56 3.82
N PHE A 155 10.51 25.88 2.63
CA PHE A 155 10.10 27.06 1.86
C PHE A 155 8.86 26.76 1.00
N PRO A 156 7.94 27.73 0.85
CA PRO A 156 6.66 27.52 0.17
C PRO A 156 6.76 27.32 -1.35
N ASN A 157 7.89 27.70 -1.96
CA ASN A 157 8.17 27.46 -3.38
C ASN A 157 9.67 27.58 -3.67
N LYS A 158 10.09 27.04 -4.83
CA LYS A 158 11.49 27.06 -5.29
C LYS A 158 12.11 28.46 -5.29
N ARG A 159 11.35 29.46 -5.73
CA ARG A 159 11.79 30.86 -5.82
C ARG A 159 12.09 31.45 -4.44
N SER A 160 11.32 31.07 -3.42
CA SER A 160 11.55 31.51 -2.03
C SER A 160 12.82 30.89 -1.45
N MET A 161 13.09 29.62 -1.73
CA MET A 161 14.34 28.95 -1.36
C MET A 161 15.54 29.58 -2.09
N GLU A 162 15.44 29.80 -3.41
CA GLU A 162 16.48 30.49 -4.19
C GLU A 162 16.72 31.93 -3.69
N GLY A 163 15.66 32.63 -3.29
CA GLY A 163 15.72 33.93 -2.64
C GLY A 163 16.44 33.91 -1.30
N HIS A 164 16.25 32.85 -0.51
CA HIS A 164 17.01 32.62 0.73
C HIS A 164 18.49 32.35 0.43
N ILE A 165 18.81 31.42 -0.47
CA ILE A 165 20.20 31.10 -0.87
C ILE A 165 20.92 32.36 -1.35
N SER A 166 20.29 33.14 -2.24
CA SER A 166 20.90 34.37 -2.77
C SER A 166 21.10 35.50 -1.74
N LYS A 167 20.44 35.45 -0.57
CA LYS A 167 20.58 36.45 0.50
C LYS A 167 21.46 35.97 1.64
N ALA A 168 21.17 34.79 2.19
CA ALA A 168 21.85 34.24 3.36
C ALA A 168 23.20 33.60 3.00
N HIS A 169 23.31 33.00 1.81
CA HIS A 169 24.50 32.25 1.39
C HIS A 169 25.40 33.02 0.40
N LYS A 170 25.00 34.24 0.01
CA LYS A 170 25.80 35.12 -0.87
C LYS A 170 27.20 35.40 -0.33
N TYR A 171 27.33 35.45 0.99
CA TYR A 171 28.60 35.73 1.67
C TYR A 171 29.52 34.50 1.70
N TYR A 172 28.95 33.31 1.94
CA TYR A 172 29.69 32.05 1.98
C TYR A 172 30.29 31.68 0.61
N LYS A 173 29.55 31.93 -0.47
CA LYS A 173 30.03 31.69 -1.83
C LYS A 173 31.21 32.59 -2.23
N ARG A 174 31.19 33.87 -1.82
CA ARG A 174 32.33 34.80 -2.03
C ARG A 174 33.56 34.40 -1.23
N ILE A 175 33.40 33.91 0.00
CA ILE A 175 34.52 33.46 0.82
C ILE A 175 35.17 32.21 0.19
N LEU A 176 34.37 31.21 -0.22
CA LEU A 176 34.88 29.99 -0.86
C LEU A 176 35.54 30.23 -2.24
N GLU A 177 35.02 31.17 -3.04
CA GLU A 177 35.63 31.56 -4.31
C GLU A 177 36.94 32.34 -4.10
N ASN A 178 37.01 33.22 -3.10
CA ASN A 178 38.26 33.92 -2.75
C ASN A 178 39.31 32.97 -2.15
N ASP A 179 38.91 31.95 -1.39
CA ASP A 179 39.84 31.01 -0.78
C ASP A 179 40.37 29.95 -1.78
N LYS A 180 39.61 29.68 -2.85
CA LYS A 180 40.12 28.91 -4.01
C LYS A 180 41.10 29.71 -4.85
N ASN A 181 40.88 31.02 -5.03
CA ASN A 181 41.80 31.90 -5.75
C ASN A 181 43.05 32.29 -4.94
N SER A 182 43.00 32.24 -3.60
CA SER A 182 44.18 32.47 -2.75
C SER A 182 45.16 31.29 -2.79
N LYS A 183 44.64 30.06 -2.88
CA LYS A 183 45.46 28.83 -2.94
C LYS A 183 46.11 28.57 -4.29
N THR A 184 45.61 29.17 -5.38
CA THR A 184 46.27 29.09 -6.70
C THR A 184 47.45 30.05 -6.86
N HIS A 185 47.62 31.04 -5.97
CA HIS A 185 48.73 32.01 -6.05
C HIS A 185 49.97 31.65 -5.22
N LEU A 186 49.97 30.54 -4.46
CA LEU A 186 51.12 30.14 -3.62
C LEU A 186 51.98 29.01 -4.21
N ASN A 187 51.63 28.46 -5.39
CA ASN A 187 52.44 27.43 -6.07
C ASN A 187 53.30 28.01 -7.20
N GLY A 188 54.05 29.06 -6.89
CA GLY A 188 54.86 29.78 -7.88
C GLY A 188 56.14 30.39 -7.32
N ILE A 189 56.85 29.70 -6.42
CA ILE A 189 58.27 29.96 -6.16
C ILE A 189 58.98 28.60 -6.07
N SER A 190 59.69 28.26 -7.13
CA SER A 190 60.60 27.10 -7.24
C SER A 190 61.92 27.38 -6.51
N PHE A 191 62.58 26.32 -6.04
CA PHE A 191 64.04 26.31 -5.94
C PHE A 191 64.67 26.41 -7.33
#